data_AF-A0A0B5NKX9-F1
#
_entry.id   AF-A0A0B5NKX9-F1
#
_cell.length_a   1.000
_cell.length_b   1.000
_cell.length_c   1.000
_cell.angle_alpha   90.00
_cell.angle_beta   90.00
_cell.angle_gamma   90.00
#
_symmetry.space_group_name_H-M   'P 1'
#
loop_
_entity.id
_entity.type
_entity.pdbx_description
1 polymer ?
#
loop_
_entity_poly.entity_id
_entity_poly.type
_entity_poly.pdbx_seq_one_letter_code
_entity_poly.pdbx_strand_id
1 'polypeptide(L)'
;MNYLVSTSNEYDLENYTKVDSLQAVIEADANSIILLHSFQEDSYKASLMLSNLYSTKGVNKFIYINNSPYEDVRVLIDSFKGVVEEDESLLEDEDEIAGLVEILKEDSLEIAIGETENQNSPFNVLTEFVSKLSEGDESLNDPLYLDVVNRALTSVNRDMKLQEERISLMGKGVIETYNNTTKTINNLQVKAEEMKNKLLEIEHDKKYSGASRNRASNLSFYPPIIYTGNIPLIVFKEMSACRYLTSMVLAYKNHLETIKNKRVRLIVVSGKQELTKRRYEGFFELTLQSMKSEYAITKDVAFTTTPLRDMMLEMTKKSDEVILILDRTYEKDPIFTNKAKVIHCVTSIGELRKYNLKSEESIISIRGLKNSLMRLTHIDRYPEGVENRLDRYEKTFYESFNRIDEFVGITR
;
A
#
# COMPACT_ATOMS: atom_id res chain seq x y z
N MET A 1 -6.83 -40.34 -11.72
CA MET A 1 -8.10 -39.81 -12.29
C MET A 1 -7.76 -38.59 -13.09
N ASN A 2 -8.23 -38.48 -14.33
CA ASN A 2 -7.97 -37.32 -15.19
C ASN A 2 -9.21 -36.42 -15.22
N TYR A 3 -9.00 -35.10 -15.35
CA TYR A 3 -10.07 -34.11 -15.26
C TYR A 3 -10.12 -33.24 -16.52
N LEU A 4 -11.32 -33.05 -17.07
CA LEU A 4 -11.60 -32.11 -18.15
C LEU A 4 -12.34 -30.92 -17.55
N VAL A 5 -11.72 -29.74 -17.57
CA VAL A 5 -12.36 -28.50 -17.12
C VAL A 5 -12.92 -27.76 -18.33
N SER A 6 -14.23 -27.88 -18.55
CA SER A 6 -14.91 -27.26 -19.69
C SER A 6 -16.33 -26.84 -19.30
N THR A 7 -16.65 -25.58 -19.55
CA THR A 7 -18.02 -25.05 -19.43
C THR A 7 -18.91 -25.36 -20.65
N SER A 8 -18.32 -25.84 -21.74
CA SER A 8 -19.03 -26.21 -22.97
C SER A 8 -19.51 -27.67 -22.89
N ASN A 9 -20.79 -27.91 -23.22
CA ASN A 9 -21.40 -29.24 -23.19
C ASN A 9 -21.01 -30.14 -24.38
N GLU A 10 -20.29 -29.61 -25.36
CA GLU A 10 -20.02 -30.29 -26.64
C GLU A 10 -18.91 -31.34 -26.58
N TYR A 11 -18.02 -31.25 -25.58
CA TYR A 11 -16.86 -32.15 -25.45
C TYR A 11 -17.04 -33.09 -24.25
N ASP A 12 -16.99 -34.39 -24.50
CA ASP A 12 -17.01 -35.47 -23.50
C ASP A 12 -15.97 -36.52 -23.91
N LEU A 13 -14.98 -36.75 -23.05
CA LEU A 13 -13.87 -37.68 -23.30
C LEU A 13 -14.03 -38.87 -22.36
N GLU A 14 -14.07 -40.10 -22.89
CA GLU A 14 -14.47 -41.29 -22.11
C GLU A 14 -13.55 -41.57 -20.90
N ASN A 15 -12.32 -41.03 -20.92
CA ASN A 15 -11.29 -41.22 -19.89
C ASN A 15 -11.12 -40.03 -18.90
N TYR A 16 -11.92 -38.96 -19.03
CA TYR A 16 -11.80 -37.75 -18.20
C TYR A 16 -13.09 -37.46 -17.44
N THR A 17 -12.97 -37.14 -16.15
CA THR A 17 -14.11 -36.64 -15.37
C THR A 17 -14.31 -35.16 -15.68
N LYS A 18 -15.41 -34.83 -16.38
CA LYS A 18 -15.77 -33.47 -16.73
C LYS A 18 -16.22 -32.67 -15.50
N VAL A 19 -15.68 -31.46 -15.35
CA VAL A 19 -16.04 -30.53 -14.28
C VAL A 19 -16.10 -29.09 -14.80
N ASP A 20 -17.11 -28.33 -14.37
CA ASP A 20 -17.32 -26.96 -14.87
C ASP A 20 -16.49 -25.91 -14.09
N SER A 21 -15.87 -26.32 -12.98
CA SER A 21 -15.16 -25.44 -12.05
C SER A 21 -13.85 -26.08 -11.57
N LEU A 22 -12.79 -25.27 -11.55
CA LEU A 22 -11.48 -25.64 -10.99
C LEU A 22 -11.55 -25.96 -9.49
N GLN A 23 -12.63 -25.55 -8.81
CA GLN A 23 -12.88 -25.90 -7.41
C GLN A 23 -13.23 -27.39 -7.20
N ALA A 24 -13.77 -28.07 -8.22
CA ALA A 24 -14.03 -29.51 -8.18
C ALA A 24 -12.77 -30.36 -8.44
N VAL A 25 -11.73 -29.77 -9.03
CA VAL A 25 -10.43 -30.42 -9.29
C VAL A 25 -9.57 -30.49 -8.02
N ILE A 26 -10.04 -29.94 -6.89
CA ILE A 26 -9.36 -29.97 -5.59
C ILE A 26 -9.16 -31.40 -5.07
N GLU A 27 -9.78 -32.45 -5.63
CA GLU A 27 -9.54 -33.84 -5.24
C GLU A 27 -8.45 -34.56 -6.06
N ALA A 28 -7.88 -33.94 -7.11
CA ALA A 28 -6.86 -34.55 -7.96
C ALA A 28 -5.56 -34.92 -7.19
N ASP A 29 -4.90 -36.01 -7.61
CA ASP A 29 -3.62 -36.50 -7.03
C ASP A 29 -2.45 -36.22 -7.99
N ALA A 30 -1.20 -36.37 -7.54
CA ALA A 30 0.02 -36.06 -8.31
C ALA A 30 0.15 -36.73 -9.70
N ASN A 31 -0.57 -37.83 -9.94
CA ASN A 31 -0.58 -38.54 -11.24
C ASN A 31 -1.77 -38.16 -12.16
N SER A 32 -2.62 -37.24 -11.74
CA SER A 32 -3.77 -36.76 -12.50
C SER A 32 -3.35 -35.84 -13.65
N ILE A 33 -3.93 -36.03 -14.83
CA ILE A 33 -3.80 -35.10 -15.97
C ILE A 33 -4.99 -34.13 -15.92
N ILE A 34 -4.71 -32.84 -15.97
CA ILE A 34 -5.73 -31.79 -15.99
C ILE A 34 -5.75 -31.16 -17.38
N LEU A 35 -6.84 -31.36 -18.12
CA LEU A 35 -7.12 -30.70 -19.38
C LEU A 35 -8.03 -29.49 -19.12
N LEU A 36 -7.57 -28.31 -19.53
CA LEU A 36 -8.27 -27.04 -19.38
C LEU A 36 -8.77 -26.62 -20.76
N HIS A 37 -10.06 -26.31 -20.86
CA HIS A 37 -10.67 -25.75 -22.07
C HIS A 37 -11.36 -24.43 -21.74
N SER A 38 -12.37 -24.47 -20.88
CA SER A 38 -13.07 -23.27 -20.40
C SER A 38 -13.50 -23.45 -18.95
N PHE A 39 -13.38 -22.39 -18.15
CA PHE A 39 -13.61 -22.43 -16.71
C PHE A 39 -14.49 -21.23 -16.29
N GLN A 40 -15.31 -21.42 -15.26
CA GLN A 40 -16.21 -20.36 -14.76
C GLN A 40 -15.48 -19.27 -13.95
N GLU A 41 -14.27 -19.57 -13.46
CA GLU A 41 -13.50 -18.63 -12.64
C GLU A 41 -12.85 -17.50 -13.46
N ASP A 42 -12.65 -16.35 -12.82
CA ASP A 42 -11.79 -15.30 -13.37
C ASP A 42 -10.36 -15.83 -13.55
N SER A 43 -9.68 -15.42 -14.63
CA SER A 43 -8.31 -15.77 -15.02
C SER A 43 -7.32 -15.76 -13.84
N TYR A 44 -7.42 -14.75 -12.97
CA TYR A 44 -6.60 -14.62 -11.77
C TYR A 44 -6.91 -15.69 -10.70
N LYS A 45 -8.19 -16.00 -10.51
CA LYS A 45 -8.65 -17.02 -9.54
C LYS A 45 -8.33 -18.44 -10.04
N ALA A 46 -8.45 -18.67 -11.34
CA ALA A 46 -8.04 -19.92 -11.98
C ALA A 46 -6.53 -20.16 -11.79
N SER A 47 -5.71 -19.13 -12.04
CA SER A 47 -4.25 -19.18 -11.84
C SER A 47 -3.85 -19.51 -10.40
N LEU A 48 -4.54 -18.93 -9.40
CA LEU A 48 -4.32 -19.25 -8.00
C LEU A 48 -4.64 -20.71 -7.66
N MET A 49 -5.72 -21.26 -8.23
CA MET A 49 -6.11 -22.65 -8.02
C MET A 49 -5.12 -23.63 -8.65
N LEU A 50 -4.66 -23.35 -9.88
CA LEU A 50 -3.64 -24.13 -10.56
C LEU A 50 -2.29 -24.12 -9.81
N SER A 51 -1.86 -22.95 -9.33
CA SER A 51 -0.66 -22.83 -8.50
C SER A 51 -0.76 -23.62 -7.19
N ASN A 52 -1.96 -23.69 -6.61
CA ASN A 52 -2.20 -24.46 -5.39
C ASN A 52 -2.15 -25.97 -5.67
N LEU A 53 -2.73 -26.43 -6.78
CA LEU A 53 -2.67 -27.84 -7.22
C LEU A 53 -1.23 -28.29 -7.48
N TYR A 54 -0.41 -27.44 -8.11
CA TYR A 54 1.01 -27.71 -8.28
C TYR A 54 1.75 -27.78 -6.93
N SER A 55 1.58 -26.77 -6.06
CA SER A 55 2.41 -26.62 -4.86
C SER A 55 2.02 -27.53 -3.69
N THR A 56 0.74 -27.85 -3.54
CA THR A 56 0.24 -28.66 -2.40
C THR A 56 -0.01 -30.11 -2.74
N LYS A 57 -0.35 -30.40 -4.00
CA LYS A 57 -0.71 -31.75 -4.45
C LYS A 57 0.28 -32.39 -5.42
N GLY A 58 1.25 -31.63 -5.93
CA GLY A 58 2.30 -32.15 -6.80
C GLY A 58 1.81 -32.54 -8.19
N VAL A 59 0.67 -32.00 -8.65
CA VAL A 59 0.17 -32.22 -10.01
C VAL A 59 1.08 -31.48 -10.99
N ASN A 60 1.68 -32.18 -11.95
CA ASN A 60 2.64 -31.63 -12.90
C ASN A 60 2.22 -31.77 -14.37
N LYS A 61 1.04 -32.32 -14.66
CA LYS A 61 0.56 -32.56 -16.03
C LYS A 61 -0.66 -31.69 -16.33
N PHE A 62 -0.43 -30.59 -17.02
CA PHE A 62 -1.45 -29.64 -17.45
C PHE A 62 -1.46 -29.53 -18.97
N ILE A 63 -2.65 -29.58 -19.56
CA ILE A 63 -2.89 -29.30 -20.98
C ILE A 63 -3.92 -28.17 -21.02
N TYR A 64 -3.67 -27.12 -21.80
CA TYR A 64 -4.62 -26.03 -22.01
C TYR A 64 -4.91 -25.87 -23.49
N ILE A 65 -6.16 -26.11 -23.90
CA ILE A 65 -6.60 -26.02 -25.28
C ILE A 65 -7.69 -24.95 -25.35
N ASN A 66 -7.45 -23.84 -26.03
CA ASN A 66 -8.43 -22.78 -26.19
C ASN A 66 -8.09 -21.88 -27.40
N ASN A 67 -9.07 -21.45 -28.18
CA ASN A 67 -8.87 -20.58 -29.35
C ASN A 67 -8.31 -19.18 -29.00
N SER A 68 -8.46 -18.74 -27.73
CA SER A 68 -7.93 -17.47 -27.21
C SER A 68 -7.51 -17.64 -25.75
N PRO A 69 -6.37 -18.28 -25.48
CA PRO A 69 -5.93 -18.56 -24.13
C PRO A 69 -5.65 -17.27 -23.33
N TYR A 70 -6.01 -17.24 -22.05
CA TYR A 70 -5.64 -16.12 -21.18
C TYR A 70 -4.12 -16.14 -20.93
N GLU A 71 -3.43 -15.04 -21.26
CA GLU A 71 -1.97 -14.90 -21.12
C GLU A 71 -1.43 -15.28 -19.73
N ASP A 72 -2.12 -14.85 -18.67
CA ASP A 72 -1.72 -15.16 -17.29
C ASP A 72 -1.75 -16.67 -16.99
N VAL A 73 -2.69 -17.40 -17.59
CA VAL A 73 -2.85 -18.86 -17.44
C VAL A 73 -1.86 -19.59 -18.34
N ARG A 74 -1.64 -19.11 -19.57
CA ARG A 74 -0.63 -19.63 -20.50
C ARG A 74 0.76 -19.63 -19.87
N VAL A 75 1.21 -18.47 -19.38
CA VAL A 75 2.52 -18.31 -18.73
C VAL A 75 2.68 -19.24 -17.53
N LEU A 76 1.59 -19.45 -16.78
CA LEU A 76 1.60 -20.34 -15.62
C LEU A 76 1.73 -21.81 -16.02
N ILE A 77 1.04 -22.26 -17.08
CA ILE A 77 1.06 -23.64 -17.56
C ILE A 77 2.39 -23.96 -18.23
N ASP A 78 2.93 -23.05 -19.02
CA ASP A 78 4.30 -23.13 -19.57
C ASP A 78 5.33 -23.26 -18.43
N SER A 79 5.12 -22.54 -17.32
CA SER A 79 5.98 -22.62 -16.13
C SER A 79 5.92 -23.99 -15.44
N PHE A 80 4.80 -24.71 -15.59
CA PHE A 80 4.66 -26.09 -15.08
C PHE A 80 5.18 -27.15 -16.05
N LYS A 81 5.73 -26.74 -17.21
CA LYS A 81 6.03 -27.62 -18.35
C LYS A 81 4.78 -28.32 -18.91
N GLY A 82 3.63 -27.65 -18.85
CA GLY A 82 2.41 -28.11 -19.50
C GLY A 82 2.40 -27.77 -21.00
N VAL A 83 1.39 -28.26 -21.71
CA VAL A 83 1.19 -27.97 -23.13
C VAL A 83 0.06 -26.96 -23.28
N VAL A 84 0.26 -25.94 -24.12
CA VAL A 84 -0.77 -24.95 -24.48
C VAL A 84 -0.99 -25.00 -25.99
N GLU A 85 -2.22 -25.34 -26.41
CA GLU A 85 -2.62 -25.37 -27.82
C GLU A 85 -3.74 -24.37 -28.08
N GLU A 86 -3.64 -23.69 -29.23
CA GLU A 86 -4.60 -22.65 -29.65
C GLU A 86 -5.68 -23.17 -30.60
N ASP A 87 -5.70 -24.49 -30.87
CA ASP A 87 -6.67 -25.13 -31.76
C ASP A 87 -7.69 -25.98 -30.98
N GLU A 88 -8.93 -25.48 -30.86
CA GLU A 88 -10.02 -26.19 -30.18
C GLU A 88 -10.49 -27.47 -30.91
N SER A 89 -10.15 -27.66 -32.19
CA SER A 89 -10.54 -28.87 -32.94
C SER A 89 -9.83 -30.13 -32.43
N LEU A 90 -8.69 -29.97 -31.73
CA LEU A 90 -7.95 -31.03 -31.06
C LEU A 90 -8.75 -31.71 -29.93
N LEU A 91 -9.86 -31.12 -29.49
CA LEU A 91 -10.76 -31.72 -28.50
C LEU A 91 -11.75 -32.72 -29.10
N GLU A 92 -11.84 -32.80 -30.44
CA GLU A 92 -12.74 -33.71 -31.15
C GLU A 92 -12.10 -35.09 -31.44
N ASP A 93 -10.77 -35.19 -31.43
CA ASP A 93 -10.03 -36.43 -31.71
C ASP A 93 -9.30 -36.96 -30.45
N GLU A 94 -9.73 -38.13 -29.96
CA GLU A 94 -9.13 -38.77 -28.78
C GLU A 94 -7.68 -39.25 -29.02
N ASP A 95 -7.31 -39.52 -30.28
CA ASP A 95 -5.96 -39.98 -30.65
C ASP A 95 -4.94 -38.82 -30.56
N GLU A 96 -5.35 -37.59 -30.87
CA GLU A 96 -4.50 -36.39 -30.76
C GLU A 96 -4.23 -36.01 -29.30
N ILE A 97 -5.26 -36.11 -28.43
CA ILE A 97 -5.10 -35.93 -26.98
C ILE A 97 -4.20 -37.01 -26.39
N ALA A 98 -4.29 -38.26 -26.86
CA ALA A 98 -3.40 -39.33 -26.44
C ALA A 98 -1.93 -39.03 -26.82
N GLY A 99 -1.69 -38.43 -27.99
CA GLY A 99 -0.38 -37.93 -28.41
C GLY A 99 0.17 -36.81 -27.52
N LEU A 100 -0.66 -35.80 -27.18
CA LEU A 100 -0.27 -34.73 -26.24
C LEU A 100 0.03 -35.26 -24.83
N VAL A 101 -0.68 -36.30 -24.41
CA VAL A 101 -0.43 -37.00 -23.13
C VAL A 101 0.86 -37.82 -23.16
N GLU A 102 1.25 -38.38 -24.30
CA GLU A 102 2.56 -39.03 -24.48
C GLU A 102 3.71 -38.02 -24.47
N ILE A 103 3.55 -36.86 -25.11
CA ILE A 103 4.51 -35.74 -25.06
C ILE A 103 4.69 -35.25 -23.60
N LEU A 104 3.64 -35.26 -22.78
CA LEU A 104 3.75 -34.96 -21.35
C LEU A 104 4.39 -36.07 -20.50
N LYS A 105 4.57 -37.28 -21.05
CA LYS A 105 5.29 -38.40 -20.41
C LYS A 105 6.74 -38.49 -20.85
N GLU A 106 7.05 -38.11 -22.09
CA GLU A 106 8.40 -38.01 -22.63
C GLU A 106 8.90 -36.58 -22.46
N ASP A 107 9.78 -36.35 -21.48
CA ASP A 107 10.32 -35.06 -21.01
C ASP A 107 11.09 -34.25 -22.10
N SER A 108 10.44 -33.88 -23.22
CA SER A 108 11.06 -33.26 -24.40
C SER A 108 10.16 -32.18 -25.01
N LEU A 109 10.61 -30.94 -24.85
CA LEU A 109 10.05 -29.74 -25.46
C LEU A 109 10.12 -29.79 -26.99
N GLU A 110 9.01 -29.48 -27.66
CA GLU A 110 9.03 -28.75 -28.93
C GLU A 110 8.09 -27.55 -28.80
N ILE A 111 8.66 -26.34 -28.74
CA ILE A 111 7.90 -25.10 -28.85
C ILE A 111 8.04 -24.62 -30.30
N ALA A 112 6.91 -24.60 -31.01
CA ALA A 112 6.79 -24.02 -32.33
C ALA A 112 7.12 -22.51 -32.28
N ILE A 113 8.07 -22.08 -33.12
CA ILE A 113 8.52 -20.70 -33.22
C ILE A 113 7.62 -19.96 -34.22
N GLY A 114 6.86 -19.00 -33.72
CA GLY A 114 6.13 -18.03 -34.54
C GLY A 114 7.07 -17.08 -35.28
N GLU A 115 6.80 -16.89 -36.57
CA GLU A 115 7.57 -16.05 -37.49
C GLU A 115 7.56 -14.58 -37.05
N THR A 116 8.75 -14.03 -36.79
CA THR A 116 8.96 -12.57 -36.80
C THR A 116 10.13 -12.24 -37.72
N GLU A 117 9.77 -11.64 -38.87
CA GLU A 117 10.70 -11.07 -39.83
C GLU A 117 11.58 -10.01 -39.18
N ASN A 118 12.86 -10.33 -38.97
CA ASN A 118 13.92 -9.35 -38.76
C ASN A 118 15.05 -9.66 -39.74
N GLN A 119 15.25 -8.76 -40.70
CA GLN A 119 16.16 -8.92 -41.85
C GLN A 119 17.67 -8.96 -41.54
N ASN A 120 18.08 -9.26 -40.30
CA ASN A 120 19.48 -9.54 -39.95
C ASN A 120 19.56 -10.48 -38.73
N SER A 121 18.78 -11.56 -38.75
CA SER A 121 18.81 -12.58 -37.68
C SER A 121 19.75 -13.74 -38.04
N PRO A 122 20.54 -14.29 -37.08
CA PRO A 122 21.23 -15.57 -37.22
C PRO A 122 20.35 -16.71 -37.76
N PHE A 123 19.03 -16.59 -37.57
CA PHE A 123 18.03 -17.48 -38.14
C PHE A 123 18.03 -17.48 -39.68
N ASN A 124 18.11 -16.32 -40.32
CA ASN A 124 18.12 -16.22 -41.80
C ASN A 124 19.32 -16.94 -42.41
N VAL A 125 20.47 -16.92 -41.73
CA VAL A 125 21.68 -17.64 -42.16
C VAL A 125 21.49 -19.15 -42.08
N LEU A 126 20.74 -19.65 -41.10
CA LEU A 126 20.39 -21.07 -40.98
C LEU A 126 19.32 -21.48 -42.01
N THR A 127 18.31 -20.64 -42.26
CA THR A 127 17.30 -20.88 -43.29
C THR A 127 17.91 -20.84 -44.70
N GLU A 128 18.86 -19.94 -44.94
CA GLU A 128 19.67 -19.86 -46.17
C GLU A 128 20.58 -21.09 -46.32
N PHE A 129 21.17 -21.60 -45.24
CA PHE A 129 21.95 -22.84 -45.26
C PHE A 129 21.08 -24.05 -45.60
N VAL A 130 19.89 -24.17 -45.00
CA VAL A 130 18.95 -25.28 -45.25
C VAL A 130 18.42 -25.25 -46.69
N SER A 131 18.07 -24.07 -47.20
CA SER A 131 17.66 -23.91 -48.61
C SER A 131 18.78 -24.26 -49.58
N LYS A 132 20.01 -23.78 -49.35
CA LYS A 132 21.18 -24.12 -50.19
C LYS A 132 21.56 -25.61 -50.12
N LEU A 133 21.41 -26.24 -48.95
CA LEU A 133 21.57 -27.70 -48.78
C LEU A 133 20.56 -28.49 -49.62
N SER A 134 19.32 -27.99 -49.70
CA SER A 134 18.23 -28.59 -50.48
C SER A 134 18.45 -28.44 -51.99
N GLU A 135 19.12 -27.36 -52.42
CA GLU A 135 19.45 -27.06 -53.81
C GLU A 135 20.77 -27.70 -54.30
N GLY A 136 21.58 -28.25 -53.39
CA GLY A 136 22.82 -28.95 -53.72
C GLY A 136 23.97 -28.05 -54.16
N ASP A 137 24.05 -26.83 -53.62
CA ASP A 137 25.02 -25.81 -54.02
C ASP A 137 26.47 -26.13 -53.54
N GLU A 138 27.47 -25.96 -54.43
CA GLU A 138 28.89 -26.19 -54.14
C GLU A 138 29.48 -25.15 -53.17
N SER A 139 28.81 -24.00 -52.98
CA SER A 139 29.21 -22.95 -52.02
C SER A 139 29.16 -23.40 -50.56
N LEU A 140 28.48 -24.52 -50.26
CA LEU A 140 28.41 -25.15 -48.94
C LEU A 140 29.75 -25.73 -48.46
N ASN A 141 30.67 -26.02 -49.38
CA ASN A 141 31.99 -26.57 -49.06
C ASN A 141 33.04 -25.48 -48.71
N ASP A 142 32.67 -24.20 -48.75
CA ASP A 142 33.56 -23.11 -48.35
C ASP A 142 33.76 -23.10 -46.83
N PRO A 143 34.99 -23.31 -46.32
CA PRO A 143 35.29 -23.27 -44.89
C PRO A 143 34.88 -21.96 -44.20
N LEU A 144 34.87 -20.84 -44.93
CA LEU A 144 34.50 -19.53 -44.39
C LEU A 144 32.98 -19.42 -44.17
N TYR A 145 32.18 -20.00 -45.07
CA TYR A 145 30.73 -20.03 -44.96
C TYR A 145 30.28 -20.97 -43.82
N LEU A 146 30.91 -22.14 -43.70
CA LEU A 146 30.65 -23.07 -42.59
C LEU A 146 31.01 -22.48 -41.21
N ASP A 147 32.03 -21.62 -41.11
CA ASP A 147 32.34 -20.89 -39.87
C ASP A 147 31.23 -19.87 -39.54
N VAL A 148 30.69 -19.17 -40.54
CA VAL A 148 29.55 -18.25 -40.35
C VAL A 148 28.29 -19.00 -39.89
N VAL A 149 28.00 -20.16 -40.48
CA VAL A 149 26.88 -21.02 -40.08
C VAL A 149 27.08 -21.59 -38.68
N ASN A 150 28.29 -22.06 -38.34
CA ASN A 150 28.59 -22.56 -36.99
C ASN A 150 28.48 -21.46 -35.92
N ARG A 151 28.89 -20.23 -36.24
CA ARG A 151 28.70 -19.08 -35.35
C ARG A 151 27.23 -18.72 -35.20
N ALA A 152 26.45 -18.75 -36.29
CA ALA A 152 25.00 -18.55 -36.25
C ALA A 152 24.32 -19.63 -35.39
N LEU A 153 24.66 -20.90 -35.57
CA LEU A 153 24.16 -22.03 -34.78
C LEU A 153 24.52 -21.89 -33.30
N THR A 154 25.77 -21.50 -33.00
CA THR A 154 26.21 -21.27 -31.62
C THR A 154 25.48 -20.08 -30.98
N SER A 155 25.20 -19.03 -31.76
CA SER A 155 24.42 -17.87 -31.30
C SER A 155 22.96 -18.25 -31.02
N VAL A 156 22.32 -18.99 -31.93
CA VAL A 156 20.93 -19.46 -31.75
C VAL A 156 20.82 -20.39 -30.55
N ASN A 157 21.73 -21.36 -30.40
CA ASN A 157 21.75 -22.25 -29.23
C ASN A 157 21.95 -21.47 -27.92
N ARG A 158 22.78 -20.43 -27.94
CA ARG A 158 22.99 -19.55 -26.79
C ARG A 158 21.73 -18.72 -26.47
N ASP A 159 21.08 -18.17 -27.48
CA ASP A 159 19.88 -17.35 -27.32
C ASP A 159 18.68 -18.20 -26.87
N MET A 160 18.53 -19.42 -27.39
CA MET A 160 17.55 -20.40 -26.92
C MET A 160 17.80 -20.76 -25.46
N LYS A 161 19.04 -21.06 -25.07
CA LYS A 161 19.37 -21.35 -23.67
C LYS A 161 19.09 -20.16 -22.74
N LEU A 162 19.37 -18.94 -23.19
CA LEU A 162 19.04 -17.73 -22.44
C LEU A 162 17.54 -17.50 -22.33
N GLN A 163 16.77 -17.86 -23.36
CA GLN A 163 15.31 -17.80 -23.36
C GLN A 163 14.71 -18.86 -22.43
N GLU A 164 15.22 -20.10 -22.46
CA GLU A 164 14.86 -21.17 -21.51
C GLU A 164 15.16 -20.76 -20.07
N GLU A 165 16.35 -20.19 -19.80
CA GLU A 165 16.72 -19.68 -18.48
C GLU A 165 15.81 -18.53 -18.04
N ARG A 166 15.43 -17.61 -18.95
CA ARG A 166 14.47 -16.54 -18.66
C ARG A 166 13.09 -17.07 -18.36
N ILE A 167 12.57 -18.00 -19.17
CA ILE A 167 11.26 -18.62 -18.96
C ILE A 167 11.26 -19.37 -17.63
N SER A 168 12.33 -20.10 -17.30
CA SER A 168 12.47 -20.79 -16.01
C SER A 168 12.52 -19.81 -14.82
N LEU A 169 13.25 -18.71 -14.94
CA LEU A 169 13.35 -17.67 -13.90
C LEU A 169 12.03 -16.91 -13.73
N MET A 170 11.35 -16.60 -14.82
CA MET A 170 10.03 -15.99 -14.82
C MET A 170 9.03 -16.94 -14.18
N GLY A 171 9.03 -18.23 -14.55
CA GLY A 171 8.18 -19.24 -13.94
C GLY A 171 8.42 -19.41 -12.43
N LYS A 172 9.68 -19.44 -11.98
CA LYS A 172 10.00 -19.47 -10.54
C LYS A 172 9.52 -18.22 -9.81
N GLY A 173 9.72 -17.03 -10.40
CA GLY A 173 9.27 -15.76 -9.83
C GLY A 173 7.74 -15.62 -9.78
N VAL A 174 7.05 -16.12 -10.80
CA VAL A 174 5.59 -16.21 -10.87
C VAL A 174 5.09 -17.15 -9.77
N ILE A 175 5.63 -18.37 -9.67
CA ILE A 175 5.27 -19.35 -8.63
C ILE A 175 5.53 -18.81 -7.22
N GLU A 176 6.65 -18.13 -6.99
CA GLU A 176 6.97 -17.53 -5.70
C GLU A 176 5.99 -16.39 -5.36
N THR A 177 5.63 -15.56 -6.34
CA THR A 177 4.65 -14.49 -6.18
C THR A 177 3.25 -15.05 -5.86
N TYR A 178 2.82 -16.09 -6.59
CA TYR A 178 1.55 -16.76 -6.34
C TYR A 178 1.55 -17.46 -4.98
N ASN A 179 2.61 -18.17 -4.60
CA ASN A 179 2.72 -18.80 -3.28
C ASN A 179 2.71 -17.79 -2.12
N ASN A 180 3.39 -16.65 -2.28
CA ASN A 180 3.36 -15.58 -1.29
C ASN A 180 1.98 -14.92 -1.20
N THR A 181 1.30 -14.79 -2.33
CA THR A 181 -0.06 -14.25 -2.40
C THR A 181 -1.06 -15.20 -1.74
N THR A 182 -0.98 -16.50 -2.02
CA THR A 182 -1.80 -17.55 -1.39
C THR A 182 -1.61 -17.59 0.12
N LYS A 183 -0.36 -17.53 0.62
CA LYS A 183 -0.09 -17.41 2.06
C LYS A 183 -0.71 -16.15 2.68
N THR A 184 -0.65 -15.03 1.96
CA THR A 184 -1.24 -13.76 2.40
C THR A 184 -2.77 -13.84 2.47
N ILE A 185 -3.40 -14.46 1.47
CA ILE A 185 -4.86 -14.68 1.43
C ILE A 185 -5.31 -15.57 2.58
N ASN A 186 -4.61 -16.68 2.84
CA ASN A 186 -4.94 -17.56 3.97
C ASN A 186 -4.82 -16.82 5.31
N ASN A 187 -3.78 -16.00 5.49
CA ASN A 187 -3.63 -15.16 6.67
C ASN A 187 -4.74 -14.11 6.80
N LEU A 188 -5.23 -13.57 5.68
CA LEU A 188 -6.36 -12.63 5.68
C LEU A 188 -7.69 -13.33 6.00
N GLN A 189 -7.90 -14.56 5.52
CA GLN A 189 -9.08 -15.37 5.87
C GLN A 189 -9.10 -15.70 7.36
N VAL A 190 -7.97 -16.14 7.94
CA VAL A 190 -7.86 -16.39 9.39
C VAL A 190 -8.18 -15.13 10.19
N LYS A 191 -7.64 -13.97 9.79
CA LYS A 191 -7.94 -12.69 10.44
C LYS A 191 -9.40 -12.26 10.30
N ALA A 192 -10.04 -12.56 9.16
CA ALA A 192 -11.46 -12.29 8.95
C ALA A 192 -12.33 -13.18 9.84
N GLU A 193 -11.99 -14.45 10.00
CA GLU A 193 -12.66 -15.37 10.94
C GLU A 193 -12.46 -14.95 12.39
N GLU A 194 -11.24 -14.57 12.80
CA GLU A 194 -10.99 -14.00 14.13
C GLU A 194 -11.81 -12.74 14.39
N MET A 195 -11.95 -11.87 13.39
CA MET A 195 -12.75 -10.66 13.50
C MET A 195 -14.25 -10.96 13.60
N LYS A 196 -14.73 -11.95 12.85
CA LYS A 196 -16.11 -12.43 12.93
C LYS A 196 -16.41 -13.05 14.30
N ASN A 197 -15.49 -13.84 14.85
CA ASN A 197 -15.63 -14.41 16.19
C ASN A 197 -15.64 -13.32 17.27
N LYS A 198 -14.75 -12.32 17.18
CA LYS A 198 -14.78 -11.14 18.06
C LYS A 198 -16.07 -10.33 17.94
N LEU A 199 -16.64 -10.22 16.74
CA LEU A 199 -17.93 -9.54 16.54
C LEU A 199 -19.09 -10.32 17.19
N LEU A 200 -19.09 -11.64 17.08
CA LEU A 200 -20.08 -12.51 17.73
C LEU A 200 -19.94 -12.48 19.26
N GLU A 201 -18.72 -12.44 19.80
CA GLU A 201 -18.48 -12.23 21.23
C GLU A 201 -19.03 -10.88 21.70
N ILE A 202 -18.78 -9.79 20.95
CA ILE A 202 -19.33 -8.46 21.25
C ILE A 202 -20.87 -8.44 21.18
N GLU A 203 -21.47 -9.21 20.29
CA GLU A 203 -22.92 -9.31 20.14
C GLU A 203 -23.56 -10.12 21.27
N HIS A 204 -22.89 -11.18 21.74
CA HIS A 204 -23.28 -11.95 22.91
C HIS A 204 -23.14 -11.15 24.22
N ASP A 205 -22.06 -10.39 24.38
CA ASP A 205 -21.82 -9.54 25.56
C ASP A 205 -22.79 -8.37 25.70
N LYS A 206 -23.43 -7.94 24.59
CA LYS A 206 -24.48 -6.89 24.63
C LYS A 206 -25.79 -7.35 25.28
N LYS A 207 -26.06 -8.66 25.37
CA LYS A 207 -27.31 -9.17 25.97
C LYS A 207 -27.23 -9.36 27.50
N TYR A 208 -26.03 -9.34 28.08
CA TYR A 208 -25.83 -9.51 29.53
C TYR A 208 -24.76 -8.55 30.07
N SER A 209 -25.02 -7.25 30.07
CA SER A 209 -24.53 -6.34 31.13
C SER A 209 -24.97 -4.91 30.88
N GLY A 210 -25.65 -4.34 31.89
CA GLY A 210 -25.83 -2.91 31.99
C GLY A 210 -24.49 -2.20 32.19
N ALA A 211 -24.32 -1.09 31.47
CA ALA A 211 -23.41 0.01 31.79
C ALA A 211 -21.96 -0.35 32.20
N SER A 212 -21.07 -0.45 31.21
CA SER A 212 -19.68 -0.03 31.38
C SER A 212 -19.15 0.62 30.10
N ARG A 213 -18.93 1.94 30.16
CA ARG A 213 -18.39 2.77 29.07
C ARG A 213 -16.86 2.60 28.95
N ASN A 214 -16.40 1.41 28.58
CA ASN A 214 -15.00 1.18 28.20
C ASN A 214 -14.88 0.82 26.71
N ARG A 215 -15.48 1.64 25.84
CA ARG A 215 -15.20 1.60 24.40
C ARG A 215 -14.23 2.71 24.04
N ALA A 216 -12.94 2.48 24.19
CA ALA A 216 -11.92 3.34 23.57
C ALA A 216 -10.58 2.59 23.49
N SER A 217 -10.32 1.94 22.35
CA SER A 217 -8.92 1.63 22.00
C SER A 217 -8.59 1.83 20.52
N ASN A 218 -9.56 1.81 19.59
CA ASN A 218 -9.26 1.88 18.14
C ASN A 218 -10.13 2.84 17.30
N LEU A 219 -10.78 3.85 17.88
CA LEU A 219 -11.34 4.94 17.06
C LEU A 219 -10.24 5.98 16.83
N SER A 220 -9.74 6.08 15.60
CA SER A 220 -8.85 7.14 15.12
C SER A 220 -9.57 8.47 14.86
N PHE A 221 -10.90 8.48 14.97
CA PHE A 221 -11.73 9.67 14.83
C PHE A 221 -12.02 10.31 16.19
N TYR A 222 -11.62 11.57 16.35
CA TYR A 222 -11.86 12.36 17.56
C TYR A 222 -12.91 13.43 17.27
N PRO A 223 -14.16 13.26 17.74
CA PRO A 223 -15.21 14.24 17.47
C PRO A 223 -14.87 15.59 18.09
N PRO A 224 -15.18 16.71 17.40
CA PRO A 224 -14.94 18.06 17.94
C PRO A 224 -15.61 18.29 19.29
N ILE A 225 -14.88 18.90 20.21
CA ILE A 225 -15.34 19.22 21.56
C ILE A 225 -15.84 20.66 21.57
N ILE A 226 -17.10 20.86 21.95
CA ILE A 226 -17.67 22.20 22.10
C ILE A 226 -17.06 22.85 23.35
N TYR A 227 -16.27 23.91 23.14
CA TYR A 227 -15.72 24.70 24.24
C TYR A 227 -16.74 25.75 24.72
N THR A 228 -17.06 25.72 26.01
CA THR A 228 -18.02 26.64 26.65
C THR A 228 -17.38 27.61 27.64
N GLY A 229 -16.10 27.41 27.96
CA GLY A 229 -15.37 28.23 28.93
C GLY A 229 -15.18 29.69 28.49
N ASN A 230 -14.73 30.51 29.43
CA ASN A 230 -14.49 31.94 29.22
C ASN A 230 -13.01 32.29 29.01
N ILE A 231 -12.11 31.31 29.16
CA ILE A 231 -10.68 31.51 28.96
C ILE A 231 -10.40 31.51 27.45
N PRO A 232 -9.63 32.47 26.91
CA PRO A 232 -9.15 32.44 25.54
C PRO A 232 -8.48 31.11 25.18
N LEU A 233 -9.09 30.38 24.24
CA LEU A 233 -8.58 29.09 23.76
C LEU A 233 -8.23 29.23 22.27
N ILE A 234 -6.96 29.04 21.94
CA ILE A 234 -6.42 29.17 20.58
C ILE A 234 -6.03 27.78 20.07
N VAL A 235 -6.62 27.36 18.97
CA VAL A 235 -6.33 26.08 18.31
C VAL A 235 -5.52 26.34 17.05
N PHE A 236 -4.25 25.96 17.07
CA PHE A 236 -3.43 25.84 15.87
C PHE A 236 -3.74 24.50 15.20
N LYS A 237 -4.63 24.53 14.20
CA LYS A 237 -5.04 23.36 13.45
C LYS A 237 -4.07 23.08 12.33
N GLU A 238 -3.27 22.02 12.46
CA GLU A 238 -2.36 21.58 11.40
C GLU A 238 -3.13 20.75 10.37
N MET A 239 -3.43 21.36 9.23
CA MET A 239 -4.09 20.68 8.11
C MET A 239 -3.10 19.85 7.29
N SER A 240 -1.82 20.22 7.35
CA SER A 240 -0.72 19.57 6.64
C SER A 240 0.61 19.84 7.34
N ALA A 241 1.59 18.97 7.10
CA ALA A 241 2.85 18.94 7.85
C ALA A 241 3.69 20.23 7.70
N CYS A 242 3.52 21.16 8.63
CA CYS A 242 4.18 22.46 8.67
C CYS A 242 5.52 22.35 9.39
N ARG A 243 6.61 22.59 8.65
CA ARG A 243 7.96 22.64 9.25
C ARG A 243 8.04 23.78 10.26
N TYR A 244 8.72 23.54 11.38
CA TYR A 244 8.95 24.50 12.47
C TYR A 244 7.71 24.94 13.27
N LEU A 245 6.53 24.34 13.02
CA LEU A 245 5.30 24.75 13.70
C LEU A 245 5.38 24.59 15.23
N THR A 246 5.89 23.46 15.73
CA THR A 246 6.06 23.23 17.18
C THR A 246 6.96 24.28 17.83
N SER A 247 8.09 24.60 17.20
CA SER A 247 9.03 25.62 17.66
C SER A 247 8.39 27.01 17.68
N MET A 248 7.59 27.34 16.66
CA MET A 248 6.84 28.59 16.60
C MET A 248 5.80 28.67 17.73
N VAL A 249 5.00 27.64 17.95
CA VAL A 249 3.98 27.64 19.02
C VAL A 249 4.61 27.75 20.40
N LEU A 250 5.76 27.09 20.63
CA LEU A 250 6.54 27.25 21.87
C LEU A 250 7.08 28.68 22.04
N ALA A 251 7.57 29.29 20.95
CA ALA A 251 8.02 30.67 20.99
C ALA A 251 6.86 31.64 21.25
N TYR A 252 5.69 31.41 20.65
CA TYR A 252 4.49 32.21 20.90
C TYR A 252 3.97 32.05 22.34
N LYS A 253 4.05 30.83 22.93
CA LYS A 253 3.82 30.65 24.37
C LYS A 253 4.73 31.57 25.19
N ASN A 254 6.03 31.57 24.89
CA ASN A 254 6.99 32.41 25.60
C ASN A 254 6.74 33.91 25.39
N HIS A 255 6.30 34.33 24.20
CA HIS A 255 5.87 35.70 23.91
C HIS A 255 4.73 36.12 24.85
N LEU A 256 3.68 35.30 24.94
CA LEU A 256 2.54 35.57 25.81
C LEU A 256 2.93 35.61 27.31
N GLU A 257 3.83 34.73 27.75
CA GLU A 257 4.30 34.70 29.14
C GLU A 257 5.21 35.88 29.48
N THR A 258 6.16 36.23 28.61
CA THR A 258 7.20 37.23 28.91
C THR A 258 6.76 38.65 28.54
N ILE A 259 6.10 38.83 27.39
CA ILE A 259 5.75 40.14 26.84
C ILE A 259 4.34 40.58 27.23
N LYS A 260 3.38 39.65 27.22
CA LYS A 260 1.99 39.92 27.63
C LYS A 260 1.71 39.59 29.09
N ASN A 261 2.69 39.02 29.80
CA ASN A 261 2.58 38.64 31.21
C ASN A 261 1.34 37.78 31.49
N LYS A 262 1.02 36.85 30.59
CA LYS A 262 -0.12 35.93 30.74
C LYS A 262 0.33 34.55 31.20
N ARG A 263 -0.49 33.87 31.99
CA ARG A 263 -0.29 32.44 32.29
C ARG A 263 -0.82 31.58 31.15
N VAL A 264 0.08 30.84 30.50
CA VAL A 264 -0.21 30.14 29.24
C VAL A 264 0.03 28.64 29.38
N ARG A 265 -0.93 27.86 28.90
CA ARG A 265 -0.80 26.41 28.77
C ARG A 265 -0.74 25.98 27.32
N LEU A 266 0.14 25.03 26.99
CA LEU A 266 0.22 24.39 25.69
C LEU A 266 -0.14 22.91 25.78
N ILE A 267 -1.15 22.50 25.02
CA ILE A 267 -1.55 21.09 24.86
C ILE A 267 -1.33 20.67 23.42
N VAL A 268 -0.47 19.68 23.19
CA VAL A 268 -0.26 19.10 21.87
C VAL A 268 -1.11 17.85 21.72
N VAL A 269 -2.03 17.88 20.77
CA VAL A 269 -2.88 16.75 20.43
C VAL A 269 -2.36 16.14 19.15
N SER A 270 -1.99 14.86 19.16
CA SER A 270 -1.47 14.17 17.99
C SER A 270 -2.21 12.85 17.79
N GLY A 271 -2.34 12.40 16.54
CA GLY A 271 -2.70 11.01 16.28
C GLY A 271 -1.67 10.04 16.87
N LYS A 272 -2.10 8.82 17.18
CA LYS A 272 -1.21 7.74 17.64
C LYS A 272 -0.26 7.34 16.50
N GLN A 273 1.00 7.75 16.61
CA GLN A 273 2.09 7.36 15.71
C GLN A 273 3.27 6.86 16.54
N GLU A 274 4.04 5.93 15.99
CA GLU A 274 5.16 5.27 16.67
C GLU A 274 6.22 6.26 17.19
N LEU A 275 6.47 7.32 16.42
CA LEU A 275 7.48 8.34 16.73
C LEU A 275 6.95 9.54 17.53
N THR A 276 5.65 9.59 17.83
CA THR A 276 5.07 10.74 18.56
C THR A 276 5.66 10.89 19.96
N LYS A 277 5.87 9.78 20.68
CA LYS A 277 6.47 9.81 22.02
C LYS A 277 7.90 10.34 22.00
N ARG A 278 8.72 9.89 21.04
CA ARG A 278 10.09 10.40 20.85
C ARG A 278 10.11 11.88 20.49
N ARG A 279 9.16 12.35 19.68
CA ARG A 279 9.06 13.78 19.30
C ARG A 279 8.80 14.69 20.49
N TYR A 280 8.08 14.21 21.51
CA TYR A 280 7.67 14.99 22.68
C TYR A 280 8.22 14.45 24.00
N GLU A 281 9.39 13.82 23.98
CA GLU A 281 10.01 13.19 25.15
C GLU A 281 10.20 14.15 26.34
N GLY A 282 10.38 15.45 26.07
CA GLY A 282 10.48 16.49 27.11
C GLY A 282 9.14 17.05 27.61
N PHE A 283 8.01 16.60 27.08
CA PHE A 283 6.67 17.12 27.40
C PHE A 283 5.94 16.12 28.30
N PHE A 284 5.00 16.60 29.12
CA PHE A 284 4.21 15.72 29.96
C PHE A 284 3.18 14.91 29.15
N GLU A 285 3.21 13.58 29.24
CA GLU A 285 2.26 12.71 28.55
C GLU A 285 0.91 12.66 29.32
N LEU A 286 -0.15 13.14 28.67
CA LEU A 286 -1.53 13.06 29.14
C LEU A 286 -2.16 11.74 28.70
N THR A 287 -2.39 10.88 29.67
CA THR A 287 -3.10 9.60 29.58
C THR A 287 -4.23 9.58 30.60
N LEU A 288 -5.15 8.63 30.48
CA LEU A 288 -6.21 8.41 31.47
C LEU A 288 -5.68 8.19 32.90
N GLN A 289 -4.49 7.60 33.02
CA GLN A 289 -3.85 7.36 34.31
C GLN A 289 -3.19 8.63 34.85
N SER A 290 -2.44 9.35 34.00
CA SER A 290 -1.73 10.55 34.43
C SER A 290 -2.67 11.72 34.74
N MET A 291 -3.81 11.81 34.06
CA MET A 291 -4.86 12.82 34.33
C MET A 291 -5.40 12.74 35.77
N LYS A 292 -5.47 11.55 36.36
CA LYS A 292 -5.95 11.37 37.75
C LYS A 292 -4.99 11.92 38.79
N SER A 293 -3.75 12.19 38.41
CA SER A 293 -2.78 12.86 39.29
C SER A 293 -2.99 14.36 39.24
N GLU A 294 -3.08 15.01 40.41
CA GLU A 294 -3.09 16.48 40.51
C GLU A 294 -1.86 17.10 39.83
N TYR A 295 -0.77 16.33 39.72
CA TYR A 295 0.46 16.68 39.02
C TYR A 295 0.24 17.01 37.54
N ALA A 296 -0.68 16.33 36.84
CA ALA A 296 -0.96 16.64 35.42
C ALA A 296 -1.48 18.07 35.23
N ILE A 297 -2.26 18.57 36.20
CA ILE A 297 -2.83 19.92 36.18
C ILE A 297 -1.75 20.98 36.48
N THR A 298 -0.62 20.62 37.08
CA THR A 298 0.48 21.57 37.33
C THR A 298 1.34 21.83 36.09
N LYS A 299 1.23 21.01 35.04
CA LYS A 299 2.08 21.14 33.85
C LYS A 299 1.56 22.19 32.88
N ASP A 300 2.47 23.02 32.39
CA ASP A 300 2.18 24.09 31.43
C ASP A 300 2.36 23.62 29.99
N VAL A 301 3.13 22.54 29.77
CA VAL A 301 3.32 21.92 28.45
C VAL A 301 3.05 20.43 28.55
N ALA A 302 2.07 19.96 27.78
CA ALA A 302 1.65 18.56 27.77
C ALA A 302 1.32 18.08 26.35
N PHE A 303 1.37 16.77 26.13
CA PHE A 303 0.93 16.15 24.88
C PHE A 303 0.04 14.95 25.12
N THR A 304 -0.84 14.64 24.17
CA THR A 304 -1.65 13.41 24.18
C THR A 304 -1.75 12.79 22.80
N THR A 305 -1.77 11.46 22.77
CA THR A 305 -2.09 10.67 21.57
C THR A 305 -3.54 10.18 21.53
N THR A 306 -4.29 10.42 22.62
CA THR A 306 -5.66 9.92 22.81
C THR A 306 -6.49 11.03 23.46
N PRO A 307 -6.88 12.07 22.70
CA PRO A 307 -7.65 13.21 23.20
C PRO A 307 -9.09 12.81 23.55
N LEU A 308 -9.27 12.16 24.69
CA LEU A 308 -10.60 11.87 25.22
C LEU A 308 -11.28 13.16 25.67
N ARG A 309 -12.58 13.29 25.38
CA ARG A 309 -13.37 14.50 25.67
C ARG A 309 -13.21 14.99 27.10
N ASP A 310 -13.38 14.09 28.07
CA ASP A 310 -13.33 14.44 29.49
C ASP A 310 -11.93 14.91 29.92
N MET A 311 -10.88 14.28 29.37
CA MET A 311 -9.50 14.68 29.61
C MET A 311 -9.18 16.06 29.04
N MET A 312 -9.60 16.32 27.81
CA MET A 312 -9.39 17.61 27.17
C MET A 312 -10.16 18.72 27.90
N LEU A 313 -11.41 18.46 28.32
CA LEU A 313 -12.21 19.44 29.08
C LEU A 313 -11.60 19.73 30.45
N GLU A 314 -11.12 18.72 31.18
CA GLU A 314 -10.49 18.94 32.48
C GLU A 314 -9.25 19.82 32.38
N MET A 315 -8.43 19.62 31.35
CA MET A 315 -7.25 20.45 31.11
C MET A 315 -7.60 21.92 30.82
N THR A 316 -8.85 22.21 30.45
CA THR A 316 -9.35 23.59 30.27
C THR A 316 -9.97 24.23 31.51
N LYS A 317 -10.12 23.50 32.62
CA LYS A 317 -10.74 24.03 33.86
C LYS A 317 -9.78 24.78 34.77
N LYS A 318 -8.47 24.68 34.55
CA LYS A 318 -7.46 25.39 35.35
C LYS A 318 -7.64 26.91 35.17
N SER A 319 -7.24 27.66 36.19
CA SER A 319 -7.21 29.13 36.20
C SER A 319 -6.10 29.73 35.33
N ASP A 320 -5.88 29.17 34.13
CA ASP A 320 -4.96 29.73 33.13
C ASP A 320 -5.63 30.93 32.44
N GLU A 321 -4.82 31.85 31.92
CA GLU A 321 -5.33 33.04 31.22
C GLU A 321 -5.43 32.83 29.71
N VAL A 322 -4.60 31.96 29.15
CA VAL A 322 -4.65 31.56 27.72
C VAL A 322 -4.32 30.08 27.58
N ILE A 323 -5.10 29.36 26.77
CA ILE A 323 -4.86 27.96 26.44
C ILE A 323 -4.53 27.84 24.95
N LEU A 324 -3.34 27.32 24.64
CA LEU A 324 -2.88 27.01 23.30
C LEU A 324 -3.03 25.52 23.03
N ILE A 325 -3.59 25.18 21.88
CA ILE A 325 -3.78 23.80 21.44
C ILE A 325 -3.12 23.63 20.09
N LEU A 326 -2.15 22.73 20.00
CA LEU A 326 -1.58 22.31 18.73
C LEU A 326 -2.28 21.02 18.30
N ASP A 327 -3.20 21.12 17.34
CA ASP A 327 -4.00 20.00 16.85
C ASP A 327 -3.35 19.38 15.60
N ARG A 328 -2.82 18.17 15.79
CA ARG A 328 -2.18 17.28 14.80
C ARG A 328 -2.93 15.97 14.64
N THR A 329 -4.24 16.00 14.85
CA THR A 329 -5.10 14.86 14.52
C THR A 329 -5.24 14.66 13.01
N TYR A 330 -4.97 15.71 12.22
CA TYR A 330 -5.21 15.77 10.76
C TYR A 330 -6.67 15.52 10.35
N GLU A 331 -7.59 15.54 11.31
CA GLU A 331 -9.04 15.56 11.05
C GLU A 331 -9.45 16.88 10.38
N LYS A 332 -10.56 16.88 9.65
CA LYS A 332 -11.05 18.11 9.00
C LYS A 332 -11.39 19.20 10.01
N ASP A 333 -12.11 18.83 11.06
CA ASP A 333 -12.58 19.75 12.08
C ASP A 333 -11.54 19.90 13.21
N PRO A 334 -11.44 21.07 13.84
CA PRO A 334 -10.55 21.27 14.98
C PRO A 334 -11.06 20.52 16.21
N ILE A 335 -10.14 20.06 17.05
CA ILE A 335 -10.47 19.32 18.28
C ILE A 335 -11.36 20.12 19.25
N PHE A 336 -11.28 21.46 19.24
CA PHE A 336 -12.22 22.33 19.95
C PHE A 336 -12.91 23.30 18.99
N THR A 337 -14.21 23.51 19.22
CA THR A 337 -15.09 24.38 18.40
C THR A 337 -15.86 25.38 19.28
N ASN A 338 -16.68 26.24 18.65
CA ASN A 338 -17.49 27.30 19.27
C ASN A 338 -16.67 28.53 19.69
N LYS A 339 -16.40 28.71 21.00
CA LYS A 339 -15.64 29.88 21.51
C LYS A 339 -14.13 29.81 21.25
N ALA A 340 -13.65 28.68 20.73
CA ALA A 340 -12.26 28.47 20.36
C ALA A 340 -11.88 29.33 19.13
N LYS A 341 -10.76 30.05 19.21
CA LYS A 341 -10.16 30.75 18.07
C LYS A 341 -9.28 29.78 17.29
N VAL A 342 -9.63 29.51 16.04
CA VAL A 342 -8.93 28.52 15.23
C VAL A 342 -8.03 29.24 14.23
N ILE A 343 -6.76 28.82 14.19
CA ILE A 343 -5.76 29.28 13.24
C ILE A 343 -5.33 28.06 12.42
N HIS A 344 -5.61 28.11 11.12
CA HIS A 344 -5.25 27.01 10.22
C HIS A 344 -3.78 27.11 9.80
N CYS A 345 -3.04 26.02 9.96
CA CYS A 345 -1.65 25.90 9.55
C CYS A 345 -1.58 25.01 8.32
N VAL A 346 -1.08 25.56 7.20
CA VAL A 346 -1.03 24.89 5.90
C VAL A 346 0.33 25.03 5.22
N THR A 347 0.66 24.08 4.36
CA THR A 347 1.95 24.03 3.67
C THR A 347 1.90 24.59 2.25
N SER A 348 0.74 24.64 1.59
CA SER A 348 0.64 25.03 0.18
C SER A 348 -0.62 25.89 -0.14
N ILE A 349 -0.56 26.67 -1.24
CA ILE A 349 -1.72 27.41 -1.77
C ILE A 349 -2.81 26.43 -2.23
N GLY A 350 -2.41 25.26 -2.73
CA GLY A 350 -3.33 24.20 -3.11
C GLY A 350 -4.20 23.75 -1.93
N GLU A 351 -3.62 23.67 -0.72
CA GLU A 351 -4.35 23.32 0.50
C GLU A 351 -5.28 24.43 0.97
N LEU A 352 -4.87 25.70 0.87
CA LEU A 352 -5.79 26.83 1.12
C LEU A 352 -7.04 26.72 0.25
N ARG A 353 -6.88 26.42 -1.04
CA ARG A 353 -8.01 26.25 -1.97
C ARG A 353 -8.82 24.99 -1.66
N LYS A 354 -8.16 23.86 -1.39
CA LYS A 354 -8.79 22.58 -1.07
C LYS A 354 -9.71 22.66 0.14
N TYR A 355 -9.27 23.37 1.17
CA TYR A 355 -10.01 23.52 2.43
C TYR A 355 -10.81 24.82 2.52
N ASN A 356 -10.87 25.60 1.44
CA ASN A 356 -11.54 26.90 1.35
C ASN A 356 -11.16 27.87 2.50
N LEU A 357 -9.85 27.94 2.78
CA LEU A 357 -9.28 28.73 3.87
C LEU A 357 -8.81 30.09 3.38
N LYS A 358 -9.00 31.11 4.20
CA LYS A 358 -8.47 32.45 3.94
C LYS A 358 -7.01 32.53 4.35
N SER A 359 -6.18 33.05 3.46
CA SER A 359 -4.75 33.28 3.73
C SER A 359 -4.53 34.17 4.95
N GLU A 360 -5.29 35.25 5.08
CA GLU A 360 -5.14 36.28 6.13
C GLU A 360 -5.37 35.73 7.55
N GLU A 361 -6.05 34.59 7.67
CA GLU A 361 -6.39 33.92 8.92
C GLU A 361 -5.54 32.64 9.12
N SER A 362 -4.57 32.39 8.24
CA SER A 362 -3.79 31.13 8.19
C SER A 362 -2.29 31.34 8.35
N ILE A 363 -1.63 30.37 8.98
CA ILE A 363 -0.17 30.27 9.06
C ILE A 363 0.33 29.40 7.91
N ILE A 364 1.32 29.88 7.17
CA ILE A 364 1.82 29.18 5.97
C ILE A 364 3.33 28.89 6.03
N SER A 365 3.74 27.76 5.45
CA SER A 365 5.17 27.40 5.33
C SER A 365 5.81 27.77 3.97
N ILE A 366 5.07 28.40 3.06
CA ILE A 366 5.48 28.66 1.66
C ILE A 366 6.33 29.92 1.53
N ARG A 367 7.25 29.94 0.55
CA ARG A 367 7.90 31.16 0.09
C ARG A 367 7.01 31.95 -0.90
N GLY A 368 6.69 33.21 -0.59
CA GLY A 368 6.17 34.16 -1.59
C GLY A 368 4.73 34.65 -1.43
N LEU A 369 3.94 34.15 -0.47
CA LEU A 369 2.63 34.72 -0.17
C LEU A 369 2.78 35.91 0.79
N LYS A 370 2.23 37.09 0.42
CA LYS A 370 2.38 38.32 1.21
C LYS A 370 1.25 38.58 2.21
N ASN A 371 0.10 37.92 2.07
CA ASN A 371 -1.13 38.22 2.82
C ASN A 371 -1.51 37.09 3.80
N SER A 372 -0.55 36.44 4.45
CA SER A 372 -0.81 35.42 5.47
C SER A 372 -0.75 35.99 6.88
N LEU A 373 -1.47 35.40 7.83
CA LEU A 373 -1.40 35.76 9.26
C LEU A 373 0.04 35.71 9.76
N MET A 374 0.73 34.61 9.43
CA MET A 374 2.16 34.42 9.70
C MET A 374 2.76 33.50 8.66
N ARG A 375 4.04 33.73 8.34
CA ARG A 375 4.82 32.85 7.49
C ARG A 375 5.94 32.19 8.29
N LEU A 376 5.92 30.87 8.34
CA LEU A 376 7.00 30.09 8.93
C LEU A 376 8.21 30.14 8.00
N THR A 377 9.29 30.76 8.48
CA THR A 377 10.55 30.88 7.75
C THR A 377 11.68 30.18 8.50
N HIS A 378 12.69 29.74 7.75
CA HIS A 378 13.92 29.23 8.33
C HIS A 378 14.67 30.38 9.01
N ILE A 379 15.09 30.19 10.25
CA ILE A 379 15.98 31.12 10.95
C ILE A 379 17.42 30.67 10.69
N ASP A 380 18.16 31.47 9.93
CA ASP A 380 19.59 31.21 9.70
C ASP A 380 20.39 31.36 11.00
N ARG A 381 21.36 30.45 11.20
CA ARG A 381 22.22 30.35 12.40
C ARG A 381 21.42 30.20 13.68
N TYR A 382 20.62 29.15 13.75
CA TYR A 382 19.77 28.85 14.91
C TYR A 382 20.60 28.56 16.17
N PRO A 383 20.39 29.30 17.29
CA PRO A 383 21.20 29.14 18.49
C PRO A 383 21.06 27.74 19.13
N GLU A 384 22.06 27.27 19.88
CA GLU A 384 21.97 26.00 20.61
C GLU A 384 21.22 26.12 21.96
N GLY A 385 21.35 27.26 22.64
CA GLY A 385 20.71 27.49 23.95
C GLY A 385 19.20 27.81 23.85
N VAL A 386 18.40 27.27 24.76
CA VAL A 386 16.93 27.42 24.77
C VAL A 386 16.50 28.90 24.85
N GLU A 387 17.09 29.68 25.74
CA GLU A 387 16.76 31.11 25.91
C GLU A 387 17.12 31.92 24.67
N ASN A 388 18.32 31.69 24.11
CA ASN A 388 18.77 32.36 22.88
C ASN A 388 17.88 32.01 21.68
N ARG A 389 17.36 30.78 21.62
CA ARG A 389 16.39 30.37 20.58
C ARG A 389 15.09 31.15 20.72
N LEU A 390 14.57 31.28 21.93
CA LEU A 390 13.31 31.99 22.19
C LEU A 390 13.46 33.48 21.86
N ASP A 391 14.54 34.13 22.29
CA ASP A 391 14.83 35.53 21.96
C ASP A 391 15.01 35.74 20.44
N ARG A 392 15.65 34.77 19.75
CA ARG A 392 15.79 34.84 18.28
C ARG A 392 14.45 34.70 17.57
N TYR A 393 13.57 33.79 18.02
CA TYR A 393 12.21 33.67 17.50
C TYR A 393 11.42 34.96 17.73
N GLU A 394 11.50 35.52 18.93
CA GLU A 394 10.85 36.78 19.28
C GLU A 394 11.28 37.90 18.34
N LYS A 395 12.60 38.12 18.18
CA LYS A 395 13.13 39.14 17.27
C LYS A 395 12.72 38.94 15.81
N THR A 396 12.61 37.69 15.36
CA THR A 396 12.32 37.37 13.96
C THR A 396 10.82 37.48 13.65
N PHE A 397 9.97 37.12 14.61
CA PHE A 397 8.53 36.97 14.40
C PHE A 397 7.67 37.92 15.23
N TYR A 398 8.26 38.89 15.92
CA TYR A 398 7.58 39.87 16.77
C TYR A 398 6.31 40.45 16.14
N GLU A 399 6.42 40.97 14.91
CA GLU A 399 5.27 41.55 14.20
C GLU A 399 4.20 40.50 13.88
N SER A 400 4.61 39.27 13.57
CA SER A 400 3.67 38.17 13.32
C SER A 400 2.97 37.73 14.60
N PHE A 401 3.66 37.71 15.75
CA PHE A 401 3.05 37.41 17.04
C PHE A 401 2.04 38.47 17.44
N ASN A 402 2.34 39.76 17.27
CA ASN A 402 1.36 40.83 17.50
C ASN A 402 0.14 40.72 16.59
N ARG A 403 0.30 40.35 15.31
CA ARG A 403 -0.85 40.08 14.41
C ARG A 403 -1.69 38.90 14.89
N ILE A 404 -1.05 37.85 15.41
CA ILE A 404 -1.77 36.72 16.00
C ILE A 404 -2.53 37.20 17.25
N ASP A 405 -1.91 37.99 18.13
CA ASP A 405 -2.57 38.54 19.33
C ASP A 405 -3.82 39.36 18.97
N GLU A 406 -3.71 40.22 17.96
CA GLU A 406 -4.83 41.03 17.45
C GLU A 406 -5.94 40.14 16.88
N PHE A 407 -5.58 39.12 16.09
CA PHE A 407 -6.54 38.18 15.49
C PHE A 407 -7.31 37.38 16.56
N VAL A 408 -6.62 36.94 17.61
CA VAL A 408 -7.23 36.15 18.69
C VAL A 408 -7.85 37.02 19.79
N GLY A 409 -7.59 38.33 19.79
CA GLY A 409 -8.12 39.30 20.74
C GLY A 409 -7.41 39.30 22.09
N ILE A 410 -6.11 38.97 22.13
CA ILE A 410 -5.29 39.09 23.34
C ILE A 410 -4.74 40.53 23.43
N THR A 411 -5.27 41.31 24.37
CA THR A 411 -4.70 42.61 24.75
C THR A 411 -3.63 42.44 25.83
N ARG A 412 -2.76 43.46 25.99
CA ARG A 412 -1.83 43.55 27.14
C ARG A 412 -2.55 43.30 28.46
#